data_AF-A0A940C0R2-F1
#
_entry.id   AF-A0A940C0R2-F1
#
_cell.length_a   1.000
_cell.length_b   1.000
_cell.length_c   1.000
_cell.angle_alpha   90.00
_cell.angle_beta   90.00
_cell.angle_gamma   90.00
#
_symmetry.space_group_name_H-M   'P 1'
#
loop_
_entity.id
_entity.type
_entity.pdbx_description
1 polymer ?
#
loop_
_entity_poly.entity_id
_entity_poly.type
_entity_poly.pdbx_seq_one_letter_code
_entity_poly.pdbx_strand_id
1 'polypeptide(L)'
;MSVTQEFSQNSMKLKRCKKIYTVTFFYFVIASIAFLLYGIIGLVSVGADQYLNHVIEKVVITPVTTAFAIDALLVAPVTAYLGYRLNLLKHDLSGLLGIMLHTGNIILCLVGNAHKMFDAIKLPFYVTMVYSILCLTCFILMLRTNAVFRWLEDQIGYPYFNERMLEQEFDRKQMEIKSPFQVEMERRMKTASDSMNDIGSTDQVLEHYEAVHKPSEMDSL
;
A
#
# COMPACT_ATOMS: atom_id res chain seq x y z
N MET A 1 -22.65 4.09 -11.61
CA MET A 1 -21.35 3.52 -12.04
C MET A 1 -21.49 2.01 -11.94
N SER A 2 -20.91 1.20 -12.84
CA SER A 2 -21.01 -0.27 -12.69
C SER A 2 -20.09 -0.74 -11.55
N VAL A 3 -20.49 -1.81 -10.84
CA VAL A 3 -19.70 -2.39 -9.73
C VAL A 3 -18.29 -2.78 -10.20
N THR A 4 -18.18 -3.39 -11.37
CA THR A 4 -16.92 -3.65 -12.08
C THR A 4 -16.03 -2.42 -12.24
N GLN A 5 -16.62 -1.26 -12.58
CA GLN A 5 -15.90 -0.01 -12.77
C GLN A 5 -15.40 0.56 -11.43
N GLU A 6 -16.20 0.45 -10.37
CA GLU A 6 -15.80 0.81 -8.99
C GLU A 6 -14.64 -0.05 -8.49
N PHE A 7 -14.71 -1.36 -8.70
CA PHE A 7 -13.67 -2.29 -8.29
C PHE A 7 -12.35 -2.04 -9.04
N SER A 8 -12.42 -1.81 -10.35
CA SER A 8 -11.24 -1.44 -11.14
C SER A 8 -10.59 -0.14 -10.64
N GLN A 9 -11.40 0.89 -10.35
CA GLN A 9 -10.90 2.16 -9.80
C GLN A 9 -10.24 1.97 -8.43
N ASN A 10 -10.86 1.22 -7.53
CA ASN A 10 -10.33 0.96 -6.19
C ASN A 10 -9.06 0.11 -6.22
N SER A 11 -8.99 -0.88 -7.10
CA SER A 11 -7.77 -1.67 -7.37
C SER A 11 -6.62 -0.79 -7.85
N MET A 12 -6.89 0.15 -8.78
CA MET A 12 -5.89 1.12 -9.24
C MET A 12 -5.41 2.04 -8.10
N LYS A 13 -6.32 2.54 -7.25
CA LYS A 13 -5.95 3.33 -6.07
C LYS A 13 -5.09 2.53 -5.09
N LEU A 14 -5.42 1.27 -4.83
CA LEU A 14 -4.63 0.39 -3.96
C LEU A 14 -3.23 0.14 -4.52
N LYS A 15 -3.10 -0.12 -5.82
CA LYS A 15 -1.79 -0.25 -6.49
C LYS A 15 -0.95 1.02 -6.37
N ARG A 16 -1.56 2.20 -6.53
CA ARG A 16 -0.88 3.49 -6.32
C ARG A 16 -0.41 3.64 -4.87
N CYS A 17 -1.25 3.32 -3.89
CA CYS A 17 -0.86 3.38 -2.47
C CYS A 17 0.35 2.48 -2.21
N LYS A 18 0.32 1.22 -2.67
CA LYS A 18 1.44 0.28 -2.56
C LYS A 18 2.73 0.84 -3.18
N LYS A 19 2.64 1.42 -4.38
CA LYS A 19 3.80 2.05 -5.04
C LYS A 19 4.37 3.20 -4.21
N ILE A 20 3.51 4.08 -3.68
CA ILE A 20 3.96 5.19 -2.83
C ILE A 20 4.68 4.65 -1.59
N TYR A 21 4.08 3.68 -0.88
CA TYR A 21 4.70 3.05 0.30
C TYR A 21 6.09 2.49 0.00
N THR A 22 6.25 1.77 -1.11
CA THR A 22 7.55 1.22 -1.50
C THR A 22 8.58 2.32 -1.74
N VAL A 23 8.22 3.36 -2.51
CA VAL A 23 9.14 4.45 -2.83
C VAL A 23 9.52 5.24 -1.57
N THR A 24 8.55 5.60 -0.73
CA THR A 24 8.81 6.36 0.50
C THR A 24 9.61 5.56 1.52
N PHE A 25 9.38 4.24 1.60
CA PHE A 25 10.16 3.37 2.48
C PHE A 25 11.65 3.37 2.12
N PHE A 26 11.98 3.10 0.85
CA PHE A 26 13.38 3.13 0.41
C PHE A 26 13.99 4.52 0.54
N TYR A 27 13.20 5.57 0.27
CA TYR A 27 13.64 6.94 0.48
C TYR A 27 14.05 7.19 1.94
N PHE A 28 13.21 6.84 2.93
CA PHE A 28 13.55 7.05 4.34
C PHE A 28 14.82 6.30 4.76
N VAL A 29 15.00 5.07 4.29
CA VAL A 29 16.19 4.27 4.60
C VAL A 29 17.45 4.89 3.98
N ILE A 30 17.44 5.14 2.67
CA ILE A 30 18.60 5.65 1.93
C ILE A 30 18.96 7.06 2.41
N ALA A 31 17.97 7.95 2.54
CA ALA A 31 18.21 9.32 2.98
C ALA A 31 18.76 9.37 4.41
N SER A 32 18.24 8.54 5.32
CA SER A 32 18.74 8.48 6.71
C SER A 32 20.15 7.91 6.79
N ILE A 33 20.48 6.87 6.00
CA ILE A 33 21.85 6.36 5.92
C ILE A 33 22.79 7.43 5.36
N ALA A 34 22.40 8.10 4.27
CA ALA A 34 23.21 9.16 3.66
C ALA A 34 23.45 10.33 4.62
N PHE A 35 22.41 10.77 5.36
CA PHE A 35 22.53 11.83 6.36
C PHE A 35 23.42 11.43 7.53
N LEU A 36 23.28 10.20 8.02
CA LEU A 36 24.13 9.65 9.08
C LEU A 36 25.60 9.55 8.64
N LEU A 37 25.87 9.04 7.44
CA LEU A 37 27.22 8.98 6.87
C LEU A 37 27.83 10.37 6.72
N TYR A 38 27.06 11.34 6.24
CA TYR A 38 27.52 12.72 6.13
C TYR A 38 27.90 13.29 7.51
N GLY A 39 27.09 13.07 8.55
CA GLY A 39 27.42 13.47 9.92
C GLY A 39 28.69 12.81 10.47
N ILE A 40 28.89 11.51 10.22
CA ILE A 40 30.10 10.78 10.65
C ILE A 40 31.34 11.28 9.92
N ILE A 41 31.26 11.48 8.60
CA ILE A 41 32.38 12.01 7.79
C ILE A 41 32.79 13.41 8.26
N GLY A 42 31.81 14.24 8.63
CA GLY A 42 32.05 15.56 9.21
C GLY A 42 32.80 15.53 10.54
N LEU A 43 32.63 14.45 11.34
CA LEU A 43 33.30 14.25 12.62
C LEU A 43 34.74 13.73 12.47
N VAL A 44 34.99 12.85 11.50
CA VAL A 44 36.32 12.30 11.21
C VAL A 44 37.20 13.28 10.40
N SER A 45 36.65 14.44 10.04
CA SER A 45 37.40 15.52 9.37
C SER A 45 37.87 15.20 7.95
N VAL A 46 37.13 14.33 7.26
CA VAL A 46 37.42 13.89 5.89
C VAL A 46 36.45 14.50 4.86
N GLY A 47 35.48 15.30 5.32
CA GLY A 47 34.44 15.90 4.48
C GLY A 47 34.91 17.07 3.60
N ALA A 48 34.14 17.37 2.55
CA ALA A 48 34.41 18.50 1.65
C ALA A 48 34.29 19.87 2.37
N ASP A 49 33.40 19.96 3.35
CA ASP A 49 33.25 21.06 4.30
C ASP A 49 34.51 21.27 5.17
N GLN A 50 35.07 20.16 5.64
CA GLN A 50 36.30 20.10 6.43
C GLN A 50 37.54 20.49 5.61
N TYR A 51 37.63 20.06 4.35
CA TYR A 51 38.65 20.53 3.42
C TYR A 51 38.57 22.06 3.22
N LEU A 52 37.36 22.59 3.02
CA LEU A 52 37.14 24.04 2.92
C LEU A 52 37.62 24.76 4.20
N ASN A 53 37.29 24.20 5.36
CA ASN A 53 37.66 24.75 6.66
C ASN A 53 39.16 24.69 6.95
N HIS A 54 39.83 23.62 6.55
CA HIS A 54 41.27 23.50 6.70
C HIS A 54 42.01 24.54 5.87
N VAL A 55 41.51 24.85 4.67
CA VAL A 55 42.06 25.88 3.78
C VAL A 55 41.81 27.30 4.33
N ILE A 56 40.64 27.55 4.95
CA ILE A 56 40.23 28.90 5.39
C ILE A 56 40.69 29.22 6.82
N GLU A 57 40.42 28.34 7.79
CA GLU A 57 40.57 28.64 9.23
C GLU A 57 41.63 27.80 9.94
N LYS A 58 42.23 26.78 9.30
CA LYS A 58 43.20 25.84 9.89
C LYS A 58 42.70 25.08 11.14
N VAL A 59 41.39 25.05 11.37
CA VAL A 59 40.77 24.31 12.49
C VAL A 59 40.09 23.05 11.96
N VAL A 60 40.42 21.90 12.56
CA VAL A 60 40.00 20.56 12.11
C VAL A 60 38.66 20.12 12.73
N ILE A 61 38.26 20.64 13.89
CA ILE A 61 36.96 20.29 14.50
C ILE A 61 36.29 21.57 14.97
N THR A 62 35.10 21.84 14.43
CA THR A 62 34.31 23.00 14.84
C THR A 62 33.13 22.57 15.72
N PRO A 63 32.66 23.46 16.63
CA PRO A 63 31.43 23.24 17.38
C PRO A 63 30.22 22.96 16.47
N VAL A 64 30.25 23.45 15.23
CA VAL A 64 29.20 23.29 14.23
C VAL A 64 29.18 21.86 13.68
N THR A 65 30.32 21.32 13.28
CA THR A 65 30.41 19.95 12.75
C THR A 65 30.09 18.90 13.81
N THR A 66 30.46 19.16 15.08
CA THR A 66 30.11 18.29 16.21
C THR A 66 28.62 18.33 16.55
N ALA A 67 28.00 19.52 16.63
CA ALA A 67 26.56 19.65 16.85
C ALA A 67 25.76 18.96 15.73
N PHE A 68 26.21 19.10 14.48
CA PHE A 68 25.60 18.45 13.33
C PHE A 68 25.73 16.92 13.37
N ALA A 69 26.90 16.39 13.74
CA ALA A 69 27.09 14.94 13.86
C ALA A 69 26.17 14.34 14.94
N ILE A 70 25.96 15.06 16.04
CA ILE A 70 25.00 14.67 17.08
C ILE A 70 23.58 14.67 16.52
N ASP A 71 23.19 15.72 15.79
CA ASP A 71 21.86 15.78 15.15
C ASP A 71 21.67 14.60 14.17
N ALA A 72 22.65 14.32 13.32
CA ALA A 72 22.60 13.20 12.39
C ALA A 72 22.48 11.84 13.11
N LEU A 73 23.19 11.65 14.22
CA LEU A 73 23.14 10.42 15.01
C LEU A 73 21.78 10.21 15.69
N LEU A 74 21.06 11.29 16.01
CA LEU A 74 19.75 11.21 16.67
C LEU A 74 18.60 11.21 15.65
N VAL A 75 18.58 12.18 14.74
CA VAL A 75 17.48 12.41 13.81
C VAL A 75 17.40 11.31 12.75
N ALA A 76 18.51 10.85 12.16
CA ALA A 76 18.44 9.84 11.10
C ALA A 76 17.86 8.49 11.57
N PRO A 77 18.34 7.87 12.67
CA PRO A 77 17.77 6.60 13.13
C PRO A 77 16.31 6.73 13.55
N VAL A 78 15.94 7.82 14.23
CA VAL A 78 14.56 8.08 14.63
C VAL A 78 13.67 8.27 13.39
N THR A 79 14.14 9.00 12.38
CA THR A 79 13.43 9.20 11.12
C THR A 79 13.21 7.87 10.38
N ALA A 80 14.25 7.05 10.27
CA ALA A 80 14.16 5.72 9.67
C ALA A 80 13.16 4.82 10.42
N TYR A 81 13.19 4.82 11.76
CA TYR A 81 12.27 4.05 12.59
C TYR A 81 10.82 4.51 12.46
N LEU A 82 10.57 5.82 12.53
CA LEU A 82 9.23 6.39 12.35
C LEU A 82 8.71 6.16 10.93
N GLY A 83 9.57 6.31 9.92
CA GLY A 83 9.28 5.99 8.54
C GLY A 83 8.93 4.52 8.34
N TYR A 84 9.67 3.59 8.96
CA TYR A 84 9.37 2.16 8.96
C TYR A 84 7.99 1.87 9.56
N ARG A 85 7.69 2.40 10.76
CA ARG A 85 6.37 2.17 11.39
C ARG A 85 5.23 2.74 10.57
N LEU A 86 5.43 3.92 9.98
CA LEU A 86 4.41 4.54 9.14
C LEU A 86 4.15 3.74 7.87
N ASN A 87 5.21 3.24 7.22
CA ASN A 87 5.10 2.53 5.94
C ASN A 87 4.58 1.10 6.10
N LEU A 88 5.07 0.32 7.07
CA LEU A 88 4.69 -1.09 7.21
C LEU A 88 3.50 -1.29 8.14
N LEU A 89 3.50 -0.60 9.29
CA LEU A 89 2.47 -0.77 10.32
C LEU A 89 1.31 0.23 10.18
N LYS A 90 1.37 1.16 9.21
CA LYS A 90 0.35 2.19 8.95
C LYS A 90 -0.01 3.01 10.20
N HIS A 91 0.97 3.22 11.08
CA HIS A 91 0.76 3.88 12.36
C HIS A 91 0.83 5.40 12.22
N ASP A 92 -0.31 6.08 12.11
CA ASP A 92 -0.36 7.52 11.81
C ASP A 92 0.34 8.40 12.85
N LEU A 93 0.33 8.01 14.14
CA LEU A 93 1.07 8.73 15.16
C LEU A 93 2.56 8.84 14.82
N SER A 94 3.15 7.82 14.18
CA SER A 94 4.55 7.88 13.75
C SER A 94 4.77 8.91 12.64
N GLY A 95 3.78 9.11 11.78
CA GLY A 95 3.82 10.17 10.77
C GLY A 95 3.73 11.56 11.40
N LEU A 96 2.84 11.76 12.38
CA LEU A 96 2.75 13.02 13.11
C LEU A 96 4.02 13.34 13.89
N LEU A 97 4.59 12.36 14.60
CA LEU A 97 5.86 12.52 15.30
C LEU A 97 7.01 12.82 14.33
N GLY A 98 7.03 12.19 13.14
CA GLY A 98 8.01 12.48 12.10
C GLY A 98 7.90 13.93 11.58
N ILE A 99 6.68 14.43 11.38
CA ILE A 99 6.43 15.83 11.01
C ILE A 99 6.94 16.78 12.10
N MET A 100 6.64 16.49 13.37
CA MET A 100 7.11 17.29 14.50
C MET A 100 8.63 17.30 14.61
N LEU A 101 9.27 16.13 14.44
CA LEU A 101 10.73 15.99 14.46
C LEU A 101 11.40 16.86 13.40
N HIS A 102 10.99 16.76 12.13
CA HIS A 102 11.61 17.54 11.05
C HIS A 102 11.25 19.02 11.11
N THR A 103 10.05 19.37 11.58
CA THR A 103 9.68 20.77 11.81
C THR A 103 10.54 21.38 12.92
N GLY A 104 10.75 20.64 14.01
CA GLY A 104 11.67 21.02 15.08
C GLY A 104 13.11 21.19 14.57
N ASN A 105 13.59 20.27 13.72
CA ASN A 105 14.94 20.36 13.17
C ASN A 105 15.11 21.57 12.23
N ILE A 106 14.10 21.87 11.40
CA ILE A 106 14.09 23.09 10.57
C ILE A 106 14.14 24.35 11.44
N ILE A 107 13.33 24.43 12.49
CA ILE A 107 13.34 25.56 13.43
C ILE A 107 14.73 25.70 14.08
N LEU A 108 15.32 24.60 14.53
CA LEU A 108 16.65 24.60 15.14
C LEU A 108 17.72 25.08 14.16
N CYS A 109 17.68 24.64 12.90
CA CYS A 109 18.57 25.15 11.85
C CYS A 109 18.38 26.65 11.58
N LEU A 110 17.15 27.15 11.54
CA LEU A 110 16.87 28.58 11.31
C LEU A 110 17.35 29.43 12.48
N VAL A 111 17.11 29.00 13.72
CA VAL A 111 17.59 29.67 14.94
C VAL A 111 19.13 29.66 14.98
N GLY A 112 19.76 28.51 14.69
CA GLY A 112 21.22 28.42 14.61
C GLY A 112 21.81 29.36 13.56
N ASN A 113 21.16 29.50 12.40
CA ASN A 113 21.56 30.45 11.37
C ASN A 113 21.40 31.91 11.83
N ALA A 114 20.32 32.25 12.52
CA ALA A 114 20.12 33.59 13.09
C ALA A 114 21.20 33.94 14.15
N HIS A 115 21.67 32.95 14.90
CA HIS A 115 22.78 33.08 15.84
C HIS A 115 24.18 32.93 15.20
N LYS A 116 24.27 32.97 13.85
CA LYS A 116 25.53 32.92 13.10
C LYS A 116 26.34 31.64 13.30
N MET A 117 25.72 30.54 13.71
CA MET A 117 26.41 29.26 13.86
C MET A 117 26.95 28.73 12.52
N PHE A 118 26.36 29.11 11.39
CA PHE A 118 26.73 28.62 10.06
C PHE A 118 27.52 29.64 9.22
N ASP A 119 27.99 30.75 9.81
CA ASP A 119 28.67 31.81 9.06
C ASP A 119 30.00 31.35 8.45
N ALA A 120 30.73 30.49 9.17
CA ALA A 120 31.98 29.88 8.69
C ALA A 120 31.73 28.80 7.64
N ILE A 121 30.72 27.94 7.85
CA ILE A 121 30.37 26.85 6.93
C ILE A 121 28.86 26.77 6.75
N LYS A 122 28.40 27.09 5.54
CA LYS A 122 26.98 27.03 5.19
C LYS A 122 26.50 25.66 4.69
N LEU A 123 27.42 24.76 4.33
CA LEU A 123 27.06 23.45 3.76
C LEU A 123 26.20 22.60 4.71
N PRO A 124 26.53 22.44 6.02
CA PRO A 124 25.70 21.71 6.96
C PRO A 124 24.27 22.25 7.03
N PHE A 125 24.11 23.58 7.04
CA PHE A 125 22.79 24.21 7.02
C PHE A 125 21.96 23.76 5.81
N TYR A 126 22.52 23.82 4.59
CA TYR A 126 21.79 23.41 3.39
C TYR A 126 21.46 21.92 3.39
N VAL A 127 22.38 21.07 3.84
CA VAL A 127 22.17 19.61 3.87
C VAL A 127 21.04 19.25 4.83
N THR A 128 21.02 19.77 6.08
CA THR A 128 19.93 19.49 7.02
C THR A 128 18.60 20.07 6.55
N MET A 129 18.60 21.27 5.96
CA MET A 129 17.38 21.88 5.44
C MET A 129 16.77 21.05 4.32
N VAL A 130 17.57 20.64 3.33
CA VAL A 130 17.09 19.80 2.22
C VAL A 130 16.60 18.45 2.73
N TYR A 131 17.38 17.79 3.59
CA TYR A 131 16.99 16.51 4.19
C TYR A 131 15.65 16.63 4.94
N SER A 132 15.53 17.63 5.83
CA SER A 132 14.34 17.79 6.66
C SER A 132 13.10 18.17 5.86
N ILE A 133 13.22 19.02 4.84
CA ILE A 133 12.09 19.38 3.96
C ILE A 133 11.62 18.16 3.17
N LEU A 134 12.54 17.40 2.59
CA LEU A 134 12.17 16.20 1.83
C LEU A 134 11.51 15.15 2.73
N CYS A 135 12.08 14.86 3.91
CA CYS A 135 11.45 13.94 4.86
C CYS A 135 10.08 14.42 5.34
N LEU A 136 9.92 15.73 5.62
CA LEU A 136 8.64 16.33 5.98
C LEU A 136 7.58 16.09 4.88
N THR A 137 7.93 16.35 3.62
CA THR A 137 6.99 16.11 2.50
C THR A 137 6.64 14.62 2.37
N CYS A 138 7.60 13.71 2.52
CA CYS A 138 7.34 12.27 2.52
C CYS A 138 6.40 11.84 3.66
N PHE A 139 6.56 12.39 4.87
CA PHE A 139 5.66 12.10 5.98
C PHE A 139 4.22 12.58 5.72
N ILE A 140 4.05 13.78 5.16
CA ILE A 140 2.73 14.31 4.79
C ILE A 140 2.06 13.46 3.70
N LEU A 141 2.82 13.11 2.65
CA LEU A 141 2.33 12.24 1.58
C LEU A 141 1.93 10.85 2.12
N MET A 142 2.67 10.34 3.09
CA MET A 142 2.37 9.06 3.73
C MET A 142 1.10 9.10 4.56
N LEU A 143 0.88 10.13 5.38
CA LEU A 143 -0.36 10.26 6.13
C LEU A 143 -1.58 10.36 5.21
N ARG A 144 -1.46 11.10 4.09
CA ARG A 144 -2.52 11.14 3.07
C ARG A 144 -2.76 9.76 2.44
N THR A 145 -1.69 9.02 2.16
CA THR A 145 -1.79 7.68 1.59
C THR A 145 -2.41 6.68 2.58
N ASN A 146 -2.08 6.79 3.88
CA ASN A 146 -2.69 5.99 4.94
C ASN A 146 -4.20 6.26 5.04
N ALA A 147 -4.62 7.52 4.96
CA ALA A 147 -6.04 7.87 4.97
C ALA A 147 -6.80 7.24 3.78
N VAL A 148 -6.21 7.31 2.57
CA VAL A 148 -6.80 6.65 1.37
C VAL A 148 -6.78 5.14 1.52
N PHE A 149 -5.73 4.57 2.11
CA PHE A 149 -5.62 3.13 2.32
C PHE A 149 -6.69 2.62 3.29
N ARG A 150 -6.93 3.30 4.42
CA ARG A 150 -8.02 2.94 5.35
C ARG A 150 -9.39 3.09 4.70
N TRP A 151 -9.59 4.16 3.93
CA TRP A 151 -10.83 4.30 3.16
C TRP A 151 -11.05 3.12 2.19
N LEU A 152 -9.98 2.60 1.57
CA LEU A 152 -10.04 1.41 0.70
C LEU A 152 -10.31 0.12 1.47
N GLU A 153 -9.87 0.01 2.73
CA GLU A 153 -10.17 -1.14 3.61
C GLU A 153 -11.68 -1.24 3.90
N ASP A 154 -12.37 -0.11 4.01
CA ASP A 154 -13.81 -0.06 4.24
C ASP A 154 -14.65 -0.33 2.98
N GLN A 155 -14.03 -0.42 1.79
CA GLN A 155 -14.75 -0.64 0.53
C GLN A 155 -15.05 -2.13 0.29
N ILE A 156 -16.21 -2.38 -0.33
CA ILE A 156 -16.63 -3.73 -0.75
C ILE A 156 -15.60 -4.33 -1.72
N GLY A 157 -15.25 -5.59 -1.49
CA GLY A 157 -14.30 -6.34 -2.32
C GLY A 157 -12.84 -6.16 -1.93
N TYR A 158 -12.49 -5.32 -0.95
CA TYR A 158 -11.13 -5.29 -0.39
C TYR A 158 -10.72 -6.69 0.13
N PRO A 159 -9.47 -7.16 -0.06
CA PRO A 159 -8.33 -6.46 -0.66
C PRO A 159 -8.16 -6.65 -2.17
N TYR A 160 -8.98 -7.49 -2.80
CA TYR A 160 -8.77 -7.95 -4.18
C TYR A 160 -9.54 -7.14 -5.23
N PHE A 161 -10.63 -6.51 -4.82
CA PHE A 161 -11.60 -5.79 -5.66
C PHE A 161 -12.00 -6.63 -6.89
N ASN A 162 -12.51 -7.83 -6.64
CA ASN A 162 -12.93 -8.78 -7.66
C ASN A 162 -14.31 -9.35 -7.33
N GLU A 163 -15.25 -9.25 -8.29
CA GLU A 163 -16.62 -9.74 -8.14
C GLU A 163 -16.68 -11.25 -7.87
N ARG A 164 -15.87 -12.06 -8.58
CA ARG A 164 -15.86 -13.52 -8.39
C ARG A 164 -15.46 -13.94 -6.98
N MET A 165 -14.52 -13.22 -6.37
CA MET A 165 -14.09 -13.52 -4.99
C MET A 165 -15.14 -13.08 -3.97
N LEU A 166 -15.84 -11.97 -4.26
CA LEU A 166 -16.94 -11.49 -3.43
C LEU A 166 -18.11 -12.49 -3.44
N GLU A 167 -18.49 -12.99 -4.63
CA GLU A 167 -19.53 -14.02 -4.77
C GLU A 167 -19.17 -15.28 -3.98
N GLN A 168 -17.93 -15.76 -4.09
CA GLN A 168 -17.45 -16.92 -3.33
C GLN A 168 -17.52 -16.69 -1.80
N GLU A 169 -17.23 -15.49 -1.31
CA GLU A 169 -17.38 -15.17 0.11
C GLU A 169 -18.83 -15.12 0.56
N PHE A 170 -19.74 -14.58 -0.26
CA PHE A 170 -21.17 -14.57 0.01
C PHE A 170 -21.75 -15.99 0.03
N ASP A 171 -21.39 -16.83 -0.93
CA ASP A 171 -21.79 -18.23 -0.98
C ASP A 171 -21.29 -18.99 0.25
N ARG A 172 -20.03 -18.77 0.66
CA ARG A 172 -19.48 -19.38 1.88
C ARG A 172 -20.25 -18.97 3.13
N LYS A 173 -20.52 -17.67 3.30
CA LYS A 173 -21.30 -17.17 4.45
C LYS A 173 -22.75 -17.68 4.42
N GLN A 174 -23.36 -17.78 3.24
CA GLN A 174 -24.68 -18.38 3.10
C GLN A 174 -24.69 -19.85 3.51
N MET A 175 -23.65 -20.61 3.14
CA MET A 175 -23.51 -22.01 3.57
C MET A 175 -23.32 -22.16 5.07
N GLU A 176 -22.69 -21.20 5.75
CA GLU A 176 -22.54 -21.19 7.21
C GLU A 176 -23.84 -20.87 7.96
N ILE A 177 -24.71 -20.03 7.39
CA ILE A 177 -25.99 -19.62 8.00
C ILE A 177 -27.09 -20.66 7.72
N LYS A 178 -27.09 -21.24 6.52
CA LYS A 178 -28.09 -22.23 6.13
C LYS A 178 -27.84 -23.53 6.89
N SER A 179 -28.91 -24.11 7.42
CA SER A 179 -28.80 -25.44 8.02
C SER A 179 -28.36 -26.45 6.95
N PRO A 180 -27.60 -27.50 7.31
CA PRO A 180 -27.13 -28.50 6.34
C PRO A 180 -28.28 -29.13 5.52
N PHE A 181 -29.49 -29.16 6.07
CA PHE A 181 -30.70 -29.58 5.37
C PHE A 181 -31.18 -28.60 4.29
N GLN A 182 -31.11 -27.29 4.54
CA GLN A 182 -31.49 -26.27 3.55
C GLN A 182 -30.52 -26.23 2.39
N VAL A 183 -29.22 -26.40 2.65
CA VAL A 183 -28.18 -26.48 1.62
C VAL A 183 -28.39 -27.71 0.72
N GLU A 184 -28.66 -28.88 1.32
CA GLU A 184 -28.89 -30.12 0.58
C GLU A 184 -30.21 -30.07 -0.21
N MET A 185 -31.25 -29.44 0.33
CA MET A 185 -32.52 -29.22 -0.37
C MET A 185 -32.37 -28.30 -1.60
N GLU A 186 -31.68 -27.16 -1.46
CA GLU A 186 -31.40 -26.25 -2.58
C GLU A 186 -30.54 -26.93 -3.65
N ARG A 187 -29.53 -27.72 -3.25
CA ARG A 187 -28.71 -28.49 -4.17
C ARG A 187 -29.57 -29.47 -4.97
N ARG A 188 -30.46 -30.21 -4.31
CA ARG A 188 -31.38 -31.16 -4.97
C ARG A 188 -32.36 -30.46 -5.89
N MET A 189 -32.91 -29.31 -5.49
CA MET A 189 -33.79 -28.50 -6.35
C MET A 189 -33.07 -27.99 -7.60
N LYS A 190 -31.84 -27.45 -7.47
CA LYS A 190 -31.04 -27.03 -8.64
C LYS A 190 -30.73 -28.20 -9.58
N THR A 191 -30.36 -29.35 -9.04
CA THR A 191 -30.06 -30.54 -9.86
C THR A 191 -31.32 -31.06 -10.56
N ALA A 192 -32.48 -30.99 -9.90
CA ALA A 192 -33.75 -31.38 -10.48
C ALA A 192 -34.21 -30.41 -11.58
N SER A 193 -34.05 -29.10 -11.40
CA SER A 193 -34.38 -28.12 -12.43
C SER A 193 -33.47 -28.24 -13.65
N ASP A 194 -32.17 -28.49 -13.46
CA ASP A 194 -31.25 -28.74 -14.57
C ASP A 194 -31.61 -30.02 -15.33
N SER A 195 -32.03 -31.09 -14.62
CA SER A 195 -32.54 -32.32 -15.26
C SER A 195 -33.83 -32.12 -16.06
N MET A 196 -34.68 -31.16 -15.70
CA MET A 196 -35.90 -30.86 -16.46
C MET A 196 -35.65 -29.96 -17.66
N ASN A 197 -34.63 -29.09 -17.60
CA ASN A 197 -34.22 -28.31 -18.76
C ASN A 197 -33.61 -29.20 -19.87
N ASP A 198 -32.96 -30.30 -19.51
CA ASP A 198 -32.48 -31.32 -20.47
C ASP A 198 -33.60 -32.22 -21.03
N ILE A 199 -34.80 -32.20 -20.46
CA ILE A 199 -35.98 -32.92 -20.97
C ILE A 199 -36.75 -32.07 -21.99
N GLY A 200 -36.55 -30.75 -22.01
CA GLY A 200 -37.22 -29.82 -22.93
C GLY A 200 -36.54 -29.64 -24.29
N SER A 201 -35.39 -30.30 -24.54
CA SER A 201 -34.64 -30.19 -25.80
C SER A 201 -34.64 -31.48 -26.64
N THR A 202 -35.42 -32.48 -26.26
CA THR A 202 -35.70 -33.69 -27.04
C THR A 202 -37.02 -33.56 -27.81
N ASP A 203 -37.19 -32.47 -28.54
CA ASP A 203 -38.34 -32.22 -29.42
C ASP A 203 -38.04 -32.62 -30.88
N GLN A 204 -37.19 -33.63 -31.10
CA GLN A 204 -36.98 -34.21 -32.43
C GLN A 204 -37.03 -35.74 -32.41
N VAL A 205 -38.00 -36.24 -33.19
CA VAL A 205 -38.22 -37.62 -33.66
C VAL A 205 -39.06 -38.52 -32.73
N LEU A 206 -40.32 -38.15 -32.52
CA LEU A 206 -41.41 -39.14 -32.45
C LEU A 206 -41.87 -39.40 -33.89
N GLU A 207 -41.12 -40.25 -34.60
CA GLU A 207 -41.54 -40.80 -35.89
C GLU A 207 -42.78 -41.66 -35.69
N HIS A 208 -43.88 -41.17 -36.26
CA HIS A 208 -45.08 -41.87 -36.72
C HIS A 208 -45.10 -43.39 -36.48
N TYR A 209 -45.79 -43.83 -35.42
CA TYR A 209 -46.24 -45.23 -35.33
C TYR A 209 -47.54 -45.36 -36.13
N GLU A 210 -47.45 -45.68 -37.41
CA GLU A 210 -48.61 -46.16 -38.18
C GLU A 210 -48.91 -47.61 -37.77
N ALA A 211 -50.09 -47.82 -37.17
CA ALA A 211 -50.60 -49.16 -36.92
C ALA A 211 -51.02 -49.80 -38.27
N VAL A 212 -50.09 -50.46 -38.95
CA VAL A 212 -50.40 -51.24 -40.15
C VAL A 212 -51.10 -52.53 -39.72
N HIS A 213 -52.44 -52.55 -39.81
CA HIS A 213 -53.23 -53.76 -39.68
C HIS A 213 -52.96 -54.65 -40.89
N LYS A 214 -52.21 -55.75 -40.71
CA LYS A 214 -52.17 -56.83 -41.70
C LYS A 214 -53.41 -57.70 -41.49
N PRO A 215 -54.25 -57.93 -42.50
CA PRO A 215 -55.33 -58.91 -42.40
C PRO A 215 -54.73 -60.32 -42.29
N SER A 216 -55.35 -61.15 -41.45
CA SER A 216 -54.97 -62.55 -41.21
C SER A 216 -55.72 -63.45 -42.19
N GLU A 217 -55.10 -64.52 -42.67
CA GLU A 217 -55.72 -65.52 -43.59
C GLU A 217 -56.92 -66.29 -42.98
N MET A 218 -57.39 -65.93 -41.79
CA MET A 218 -58.66 -66.40 -41.23
C MET A 218 -59.87 -65.54 -41.64
N ASP A 219 -59.67 -64.39 -42.30
CA ASP A 219 -60.76 -63.54 -42.77
C ASP A 219 -61.33 -63.97 -44.15
N SER A 220 -60.90 -65.12 -44.68
CA SER A 220 -61.34 -65.66 -45.98
C SER A 220 -61.84 -67.10 -45.93
N LEU A 221 -62.47 -67.52 -44.82
CA LEU A 221 -63.25 -68.76 -44.73
C LEU A 221 -64.74 -68.47 -44.49
#